data_AF-B9RC68-F1
#
_entry.id   AF-B9RC68-F1
#
_cell.length_a   1.000
_cell.length_b   1.000
_cell.length_c   1.000
_cell.angle_alpha   90.00
_cell.angle_beta   90.00
_cell.angle_gamma   90.00
#
_symmetry.space_group_name_H-M   'P 1'
#
loop_
_entity.id
_entity.type
_entity.pdbx_description
1 polymer ?
#
loop_
_entity_poly.entity_id
_entity_poly.type
_entity_poly.pdbx_seq_one_letter_code
_entity_poly.pdbx_strand_id
1 'polypeptide(L)'
;MMNNIVPEFLGSYNNYANWSACMKSYLLANDLWDIVESTAEPPIPEENEAEFRCWRKRNAAALHAMQISCFSEILSQIKDISSAKLCWDALAKMNELKVPGDQVQPQEPQVPAIKVETHPHPQAVNQGVEGLAQVQLRPLLEAIEKGDLDAVKNFIHLYPDSVHKKIADFGRTALHVATLTGNTNIVEALVEFMSKDDLKIVDNNKETALVFAAVLGSTRIAEIMVKKNDELISLTIPAKDLLPVTVACSHGHKETARYLYSLTPFELLLPKNGAYGSLLLHVTISRQMFGMR
;
A
#
# COMPACT_ATOMS: atom_id res chain seq x y z
N MET A 1 -2.56 -6.64 23.38
CA MET A 1 -3.35 -5.70 22.55
C MET A 1 -2.36 -4.71 21.97
N MET A 2 -2.20 -4.62 20.65
CA MET A 2 -1.38 -3.57 20.06
C MET A 2 -2.12 -2.24 20.28
N ASN A 3 -1.47 -1.28 20.94
CA ASN A 3 -1.97 0.09 21.04
C ASN A 3 -1.80 0.76 19.66
N ASN A 4 -2.67 0.40 18.72
CA ASN A 4 -2.76 1.13 17.47
C ASN A 4 -3.44 2.47 17.77
N ILE A 5 -2.72 3.56 17.48
CA ILE A 5 -3.17 4.95 17.69
C ILE A 5 -4.49 5.21 16.94
N VAL A 6 -4.66 4.59 15.78
CA VAL A 6 -5.86 4.61 14.93
C VAL A 6 -6.14 3.21 14.36
N PRO A 7 -7.40 2.87 14.02
CA PRO A 7 -7.77 1.56 13.48
C PRO A 7 -7.17 1.26 12.10
N GLU A 8 -6.95 2.30 11.29
CA GLU A 8 -6.44 2.22 9.92
C GLU A 8 -5.32 3.24 9.73
N PHE A 9 -4.27 2.88 9.01
CA PHE A 9 -3.20 3.81 8.65
C PHE A 9 -3.65 4.72 7.50
N LEU A 10 -3.21 5.98 7.52
CA LEU A 10 -3.48 6.93 6.43
C LEU A 10 -2.69 6.54 5.17
N GLY A 11 -3.40 6.34 4.06
CA GLY A 11 -2.83 5.81 2.81
C GLY A 11 -3.42 6.41 1.53
N SER A 12 -3.30 5.68 0.42
CA SER A 12 -3.83 6.07 -0.90
C SER A 12 -5.34 5.87 -1.04
N TYR A 13 -5.97 5.12 -0.15
CA TYR A 13 -7.42 4.99 -0.07
C TYR A 13 -8.06 6.31 0.41
N ASN A 14 -9.30 6.60 0.01
CA ASN A 14 -10.08 7.75 0.49
C ASN A 14 -10.52 7.56 1.96
N ASN A 15 -9.58 7.24 2.85
CA ASN A 15 -9.81 6.97 4.28
C ASN A 15 -9.43 8.15 5.18
N TYR A 16 -9.06 9.30 4.59
CA TYR A 16 -8.66 10.50 5.33
C TYR A 16 -9.73 10.97 6.32
N ALA A 17 -11.01 10.91 5.96
CA ALA A 17 -12.10 11.32 6.85
C ALA A 17 -12.17 10.46 8.13
N ASN A 18 -12.07 9.13 7.99
CA ASN A 18 -12.09 8.21 9.11
C ASN A 18 -10.80 8.28 9.93
N TRP A 19 -9.65 8.34 9.25
CA TRP A 19 -8.34 8.46 9.89
C TRP A 19 -8.23 9.76 10.70
N SER A 20 -8.61 10.89 10.13
CA SER A 20 -8.51 12.21 10.80
C SER A 20 -9.43 12.29 12.01
N ALA A 21 -10.63 11.70 11.95
CA ALA A 21 -11.51 11.59 13.11
C ALA A 21 -10.85 10.79 14.26
N CYS A 22 -10.30 9.62 13.95
CA CYS A 22 -9.64 8.77 14.96
C CYS A 22 -8.37 9.43 15.53
N MET A 23 -7.54 10.04 14.68
CA MET A 23 -6.33 10.73 15.11
C MET A 23 -6.67 11.93 15.99
N LYS A 24 -7.70 12.71 15.64
CA LYS A 24 -8.17 13.82 16.48
C LYS A 24 -8.61 13.33 17.86
N SER A 25 -9.37 12.24 17.94
CA SER A 25 -9.77 11.64 19.23
C SER A 25 -8.57 11.20 20.07
N TYR A 26 -7.56 10.59 19.43
CA TYR A 26 -6.33 10.20 20.13
C TYR A 26 -5.56 11.42 20.68
N LEU A 27 -5.39 12.47 19.87
CA LEU A 27 -4.69 13.68 20.30
C LEU A 27 -5.43 14.41 21.41
N LEU A 28 -6.77 14.44 21.37
CA LEU A 28 -7.59 14.96 22.48
C LEU A 28 -7.41 14.13 23.76
N ALA A 29 -7.39 12.80 23.66
CA ALA A 29 -7.22 11.92 24.81
C ALA A 29 -5.83 12.03 25.48
N ASN A 30 -4.84 12.58 24.78
CA ASN A 30 -3.47 12.74 25.27
C ASN A 30 -3.10 14.20 25.56
N ASP A 31 -4.06 15.13 25.55
CA ASP A 31 -3.81 16.57 25.66
C ASP A 31 -2.76 17.05 24.64
N LEU A 32 -2.98 16.77 23.35
CA LEU A 32 -2.08 17.16 22.26
C LEU A 32 -2.76 17.95 21.13
N TRP A 33 -4.11 17.98 21.10
CA TRP A 33 -4.86 18.60 20.00
C TRP A 33 -4.67 20.12 19.89
N ASP A 34 -4.48 20.80 21.02
CA ASP A 34 -4.21 22.24 21.08
C ASP A 34 -2.97 22.65 20.30
N ILE A 35 -1.94 21.79 20.21
CA ILE A 35 -0.74 22.05 19.40
C ILE A 35 -1.06 22.11 17.90
N VAL A 36 -2.05 21.34 17.45
CA VAL A 36 -2.44 21.24 16.04
C VAL A 36 -3.42 22.35 15.67
N GLU A 37 -4.38 22.61 16.55
CA GLU A 37 -5.42 23.63 16.35
C GLU A 37 -4.90 25.05 16.55
N SER A 38 -3.89 25.25 17.41
CA SER A 38 -3.34 26.58 17.74
C SER A 38 -3.00 27.40 16.49
N THR A 39 -3.41 28.66 16.51
CA THR A 39 -3.02 29.69 15.53
C THR A 39 -1.87 30.56 16.03
N ALA A 40 -1.42 30.36 17.26
CA ALA A 40 -0.31 31.09 17.85
C ALA A 40 1.04 30.52 17.36
N GLU A 41 2.02 31.40 17.18
CA GLU A 41 3.38 31.01 16.84
C GLU A 41 4.04 30.20 17.97
N PRO A 42 5.00 29.30 17.66
CA PRO A 42 5.74 28.57 18.68
C PRO A 42 6.40 29.52 19.69
N PRO A 43 6.38 29.19 20.99
CA PRO A 43 7.02 30.01 22.01
C PRO A 43 8.52 30.19 21.74
N ILE A 44 9.04 31.38 22.03
CA ILE A 44 10.44 31.74 21.81
C ILE A 44 11.28 31.23 23.00
N PRO A 45 12.36 30.44 22.76
CA PRO A 45 13.18 29.87 23.84
C PRO A 45 13.72 30.89 24.84
N GLU A 46 14.06 32.07 24.36
CA GLU A 46 14.68 33.16 25.12
C GLU A 46 13.71 33.88 26.08
N GLU A 47 12.41 33.83 25.79
CA GLU A 47 11.37 34.50 26.59
C GLU A 47 10.86 33.61 27.72
N ASN A 48 10.66 32.32 27.43
CA ASN A 48 10.18 31.36 28.41
C ASN A 48 10.64 29.94 28.08
N GLU A 49 11.85 29.60 28.55
CA GLU A 49 12.49 28.32 28.26
C GLU A 49 11.66 27.12 28.77
N ALA A 50 10.95 27.28 29.89
CA ALA A 50 10.12 26.23 30.47
C ALA A 50 8.90 25.93 29.60
N GLU A 51 8.23 26.97 29.10
CA GLU A 51 7.11 26.87 28.18
C GLU A 51 7.55 26.30 26.82
N PHE A 52 8.68 26.78 26.28
CA PHE A 52 9.26 26.23 25.05
C PHE A 52 9.60 24.74 25.16
N ARG A 53 10.19 24.30 26.28
CA ARG A 53 10.45 22.88 26.53
C ARG A 53 9.16 22.05 26.60
N CYS A 54 8.12 22.59 27.24
CA CYS A 54 6.82 21.91 27.33
C CYS A 54 6.16 21.76 25.95
N TRP A 55 6.09 22.87 25.20
CA TRP A 55 5.56 22.90 23.84
C TRP A 55 6.31 21.93 22.92
N ARG A 56 7.65 21.95 22.93
CA ARG A 56 8.49 21.09 22.08
C ARG A 56 8.22 19.61 22.30
N LYS A 57 8.01 19.18 23.55
CA LYS A 57 7.69 17.79 23.88
C LYS A 57 6.32 17.39 23.31
N ARG A 58 5.30 18.22 23.51
CA ARG A 58 3.94 17.96 23.02
C ARG A 58 3.88 17.97 21.48
N ASN A 59 4.56 18.92 20.85
CA ASN A 59 4.73 18.96 19.39
C ASN A 59 5.39 17.69 18.85
N ALA A 60 6.49 17.24 19.45
CA ALA A 60 7.16 16.00 19.04
C ALA A 60 6.28 14.76 19.22
N ALA A 61 5.52 14.68 20.32
CA ALA A 61 4.61 13.56 20.59
C ALA A 61 3.46 13.50 19.57
N ALA A 62 2.84 14.65 19.28
CA ALA A 62 1.77 14.75 18.29
C ALA A 62 2.26 14.41 16.88
N LEU A 63 3.42 14.96 16.49
CA LEU A 63 4.05 14.67 15.20
C LEU A 63 4.40 13.20 15.05
N HIS A 64 4.99 12.58 16.09
CA HIS A 64 5.32 11.17 16.07
C HIS A 64 4.08 10.29 15.90
N ALA A 65 3.01 10.58 16.64
CA ALA A 65 1.75 9.85 16.54
C ALA A 65 1.16 9.89 15.11
N MET A 66 1.17 11.06 14.47
CA MET A 66 0.74 11.20 13.08
C MET A 66 1.63 10.39 12.13
N GLN A 67 2.95 10.53 12.25
CA GLN A 67 3.92 9.84 11.38
C GLN A 67 3.82 8.32 11.46
N ILE A 68 3.72 7.73 12.66
CA ILE A 68 3.60 6.28 12.81
C ILE A 68 2.22 5.73 12.48
N SER A 69 1.23 6.60 12.25
CA SER A 69 -0.10 6.22 11.77
C SER A 69 -0.26 6.40 10.25
N CYS A 70 0.81 6.80 9.56
CA CYS A 70 0.84 6.96 8.12
C CYS A 70 1.56 5.78 7.49
N PHE A 71 1.08 5.33 6.33
CA PHE A 71 1.85 4.42 5.49
C PHE A 71 3.15 5.09 5.00
N SER A 72 4.14 4.29 4.63
CA SER A 72 5.49 4.75 4.24
C SER A 72 5.46 5.81 3.13
N GLU A 73 4.46 5.74 2.26
CA GLU A 73 4.18 6.58 1.12
C GLU A 73 3.81 8.02 1.55
N ILE A 74 2.94 8.15 2.55
CA ILE A 74 2.57 9.44 3.13
C ILE A 74 3.71 9.93 4.02
N LEU A 75 4.30 9.03 4.82
CA LEU A 75 5.43 9.34 5.70
C LEU A 75 6.60 9.97 4.94
N SER A 76 6.95 9.47 3.75
CA SER A 76 8.03 10.03 2.93
C SER A 76 7.81 11.50 2.52
N GLN A 77 6.55 11.95 2.43
CA GLN A 77 6.19 13.31 2.06
C GLN A 77 6.18 14.26 3.27
N ILE A 78 5.96 13.73 4.48
CA ILE A 78 5.88 14.51 5.73
C ILE A 78 7.11 14.35 6.64
N LYS A 79 8.09 13.51 6.26
CA LYS A 79 9.25 13.17 7.11
C LYS A 79 10.10 14.36 7.54
N ASP A 80 10.15 15.41 6.69
CA ASP A 80 10.98 16.60 6.92
C ASP A 80 10.20 17.72 7.66
N ILE A 81 8.93 17.49 7.97
CA ILE A 81 8.08 18.45 8.69
C ILE A 81 8.38 18.36 10.19
N SER A 82 8.74 19.49 10.79
CA SER A 82 9.13 19.60 12.22
C SER A 82 7.99 20.00 13.16
N SER A 83 6.83 20.42 12.63
CA SER A 83 5.66 20.86 13.40
C SER A 83 4.47 19.93 13.18
N ALA A 84 3.83 19.52 14.27
CA ALA A 84 2.62 18.70 14.22
C ALA A 84 1.47 19.42 13.48
N LYS A 85 1.37 20.74 13.62
CA LYS A 85 0.40 21.56 12.88
C LYS A 85 0.66 21.51 11.38
N LEU A 86 1.89 21.81 10.95
CA LEU A 86 2.26 21.79 9.54
C LEU A 86 2.07 20.40 8.93
N CYS A 87 2.30 19.35 9.72
CA CYS A 87 2.07 17.98 9.31
C CYS A 87 0.59 17.73 9.07
N TRP A 88 -0.27 18.10 10.02
CA TRP A 88 -1.72 17.97 9.90
C TRP A 88 -2.27 18.71 8.67
N ASP A 89 -1.86 19.96 8.48
CA ASP A 89 -2.31 20.80 7.35
C ASP A 89 -1.84 20.23 6.00
N ALA A 90 -0.61 19.70 5.94
CA ALA A 90 -0.09 19.04 4.75
C ALA A 90 -0.90 17.79 4.39
N LEU A 91 -1.27 16.98 5.40
CA LEU A 91 -2.10 15.79 5.20
C LEU A 91 -3.51 16.15 4.71
N ALA A 92 -4.13 17.19 5.26
CA ALA A 92 -5.42 17.71 4.80
C ALA A 92 -5.38 18.15 3.33
N LYS A 93 -4.36 18.93 2.98
CA LYS A 93 -4.14 19.42 1.61
C LYS A 93 -3.87 18.29 0.62
N MET A 94 -3.07 17.29 1.02
CA MET A 94 -2.82 16.09 0.20
C MET A 94 -4.12 15.33 -0.09
N ASN A 95 -5.09 15.33 0.83
CA ASN A 95 -6.40 14.74 0.59
C ASN A 95 -7.27 15.59 -0.34
N GLU A 96 -7.30 16.92 -0.17
CA GLU A 96 -8.05 17.83 -1.04
C GLU A 96 -7.56 17.75 -2.50
N LEU A 97 -6.25 17.62 -2.73
CA LEU A 97 -5.66 17.47 -4.06
C LEU A 97 -5.96 16.12 -4.73
N LYS A 98 -6.44 15.11 -3.97
CA LYS A 98 -6.86 13.80 -4.52
C LYS A 98 -8.31 13.78 -5.00
N VAL A 99 -9.09 14.83 -4.71
CA VAL A 99 -10.45 15.00 -5.24
C VAL A 99 -10.40 15.99 -6.41
N PRO A 100 -10.51 15.56 -7.67
CA PRO A 100 -10.68 16.52 -8.76
C PRO A 100 -12.05 17.19 -8.61
N GLY A 101 -12.07 18.51 -8.37
CA GLY A 101 -13.11 19.37 -8.92
C GLY A 101 -13.09 19.20 -10.46
N ASP A 102 -14.20 19.15 -11.18
CA ASP A 102 -15.36 20.00 -11.01
C ASP A 102 -16.69 19.30 -11.29
N GLN A 103 -17.71 19.88 -10.66
CA GLN A 103 -19.11 19.80 -11.03
C GLN A 103 -19.29 20.19 -12.51
N VAL A 104 -19.76 19.25 -13.34
CA VAL A 104 -20.38 19.58 -14.64
C VAL A 104 -21.77 18.94 -14.64
N GLN A 105 -22.80 19.79 -14.67
CA GLN A 105 -24.18 19.39 -14.88
C GLN A 105 -24.32 18.64 -16.23
N PRO A 106 -25.23 17.65 -16.37
CA PRO A 106 -25.33 16.89 -17.61
C PRO A 106 -25.94 17.76 -18.72
N GLN A 107 -25.19 17.97 -19.80
CA GLN A 107 -25.76 18.28 -21.10
C GLN A 107 -25.46 17.11 -22.05
N GLU A 108 -26.50 16.65 -22.74
CA GLU A 108 -26.49 15.50 -23.66
C GLU A 108 -25.46 15.63 -24.79
N PRO A 109 -24.93 14.50 -25.31
CA PRO A 109 -23.91 14.52 -26.35
C PRO A 109 -24.51 14.79 -27.73
N GLN A 110 -23.99 15.79 -28.45
CA GLN A 110 -24.12 15.86 -29.91
C GLN A 110 -22.83 15.39 -30.58
N VAL A 111 -22.95 14.30 -31.33
CA VAL A 111 -21.91 13.73 -32.18
C VAL A 111 -21.85 14.51 -33.50
N PRO A 112 -20.64 14.78 -34.03
CA PRO A 112 -20.43 14.41 -35.43
C PRO A 112 -19.11 13.68 -35.69
N ALA A 113 -19.20 12.76 -36.63
CA ALA A 113 -18.16 11.86 -37.12
C ALA A 113 -17.09 12.56 -37.97
N ILE A 114 -15.86 12.02 -38.01
CA ILE A 114 -14.99 11.93 -39.21
C ILE A 114 -14.04 10.72 -39.09
N LYS A 115 -13.79 10.10 -40.25
CA LYS A 115 -13.05 8.86 -40.55
C LYS A 115 -11.53 9.07 -40.75
N VAL A 116 -10.72 8.07 -40.33
CA VAL A 116 -9.69 7.28 -41.08
C VAL A 116 -8.67 8.11 -41.92
N GLU A 117 -7.33 8.07 -41.80
CA GLU A 117 -6.37 6.94 -41.80
C GLU A 117 -4.89 7.42 -41.74
N THR A 118 -3.96 6.46 -41.55
CA THR A 118 -2.52 6.41 -41.91
C THR A 118 -1.41 6.81 -40.91
N HIS A 119 -0.53 5.84 -40.64
CA HIS A 119 0.80 5.98 -40.01
C HIS A 119 1.86 6.50 -41.01
N PRO A 120 3.00 7.07 -40.55
CA PRO A 120 4.19 6.23 -40.26
C PRO A 120 5.01 6.64 -39.02
N HIS A 121 5.73 5.68 -38.43
CA HIS A 121 6.72 5.75 -37.33
C HIS A 121 8.07 6.35 -37.82
N PRO A 122 9.15 6.61 -37.02
CA PRO A 122 9.34 6.57 -35.56
C PRO A 122 10.11 7.75 -34.91
N GLN A 123 10.22 7.71 -33.56
CA GLN A 123 11.10 8.47 -32.66
C GLN A 123 10.64 9.87 -32.20
N ALA A 124 10.06 9.94 -31.00
CA ALA A 124 10.29 11.01 -30.01
C ALA A 124 9.45 10.78 -28.73
N VAL A 125 10.14 10.73 -27.58
CA VAL A 125 9.66 11.08 -26.22
C VAL A 125 8.55 10.19 -25.59
N ASN A 126 9.00 9.15 -24.89
CA ASN A 126 8.20 8.31 -23.97
C ASN A 126 7.85 9.07 -22.66
N GLN A 127 6.95 10.06 -22.72
CA GLN A 127 6.31 10.62 -21.52
C GLN A 127 4.78 10.83 -21.66
N GLY A 128 4.19 10.58 -22.85
CA GLY A 128 2.75 10.74 -23.08
C GLY A 128 1.90 9.46 -23.08
N VAL A 129 2.52 8.28 -23.14
CA VAL A 129 1.79 7.00 -23.34
C VAL A 129 1.28 6.40 -22.03
N GLU A 130 1.99 6.63 -20.92
CA GLU A 130 1.63 6.09 -19.60
C GLU A 130 0.32 6.69 -19.07
N GLY A 131 0.05 7.97 -19.35
CA GLY A 131 -1.19 8.64 -18.95
C GLY A 131 -2.44 8.04 -19.62
N LEU A 132 -2.36 7.69 -20.91
CA LEU A 132 -3.49 7.12 -21.65
C LEU A 132 -3.79 5.67 -21.21
N ALA A 133 -2.75 4.88 -20.95
CA ALA A 133 -2.89 3.52 -20.45
C ALA A 133 -3.51 3.49 -19.04
N GLN A 134 -3.13 4.42 -18.16
CA GLN A 134 -3.76 4.54 -16.84
C GLN A 134 -5.23 4.93 -16.91
N VAL A 135 -5.61 5.85 -17.80
CA VAL A 135 -7.02 6.23 -18.00
C VAL A 135 -7.86 5.03 -18.46
N GLN A 136 -7.32 4.20 -19.36
CA GLN A 136 -8.03 3.02 -19.87
C GLN A 136 -8.24 1.94 -18.80
N LEU A 137 -7.32 1.80 -17.85
CA LEU A 137 -7.34 0.74 -16.82
C LEU A 137 -8.05 1.17 -15.52
N ARG A 138 -8.42 2.44 -15.40
CA ARG A 138 -9.17 2.98 -14.27
C ARG A 138 -10.48 2.22 -13.96
N PRO A 139 -11.30 1.80 -14.94
CA PRO A 139 -12.51 1.04 -14.64
C PRO A 139 -12.23 -0.31 -13.97
N LEU A 140 -11.12 -0.98 -14.33
CA LEU A 140 -10.70 -2.22 -13.66
C LEU A 140 -10.31 -1.95 -12.21
N LEU A 141 -9.56 -0.87 -11.96
CA LEU A 141 -9.17 -0.47 -10.61
C LEU A 141 -10.41 -0.21 -9.74
N GLU A 142 -11.35 0.61 -10.22
CA GLU A 142 -12.57 0.94 -9.50
C GLU A 142 -13.44 -0.30 -9.23
N ALA A 143 -13.52 -1.24 -10.18
CA ALA A 143 -14.24 -2.50 -9.99
C ALA A 143 -13.61 -3.36 -8.89
N ILE A 144 -12.28 -3.45 -8.85
CA ILE A 144 -11.55 -4.17 -7.79
C ILE A 144 -11.80 -3.52 -6.42
N GLU A 145 -11.71 -2.19 -6.33
CA GLU A 145 -11.91 -1.43 -5.09
C GLU A 145 -13.34 -1.55 -4.56
N LYS A 146 -14.34 -1.58 -5.46
CA LYS A 146 -15.76 -1.77 -5.11
C LYS A 146 -16.12 -3.22 -4.80
N GLY A 147 -15.24 -4.17 -5.09
CA GLY A 147 -15.54 -5.60 -4.91
C GLY A 147 -16.46 -6.18 -5.99
N ASP A 148 -16.61 -5.52 -7.14
CA ASP A 148 -17.50 -5.94 -8.23
C ASP A 148 -16.84 -7.01 -9.11
N LEU A 149 -17.04 -8.27 -8.71
CA LEU A 149 -16.45 -9.44 -9.37
C LEU A 149 -16.83 -9.55 -10.85
N ASP A 150 -18.10 -9.26 -11.19
CA ASP A 150 -18.60 -9.39 -12.56
C ASP A 150 -18.00 -8.31 -13.45
N ALA A 151 -17.90 -7.07 -12.97
CA ALA A 151 -17.22 -5.99 -13.69
C ALA A 151 -15.73 -6.30 -13.90
N VAL A 152 -15.05 -6.87 -12.89
CA VAL A 152 -13.64 -7.32 -13.03
C VAL A 152 -13.52 -8.37 -14.13
N LYS A 153 -14.32 -9.44 -14.09
CA LYS A 153 -14.28 -10.51 -15.10
C LYS A 153 -14.58 -9.97 -16.50
N ASN A 154 -15.62 -9.17 -16.64
CA ASN A 154 -16.01 -8.56 -17.92
C ASN A 154 -14.90 -7.68 -18.47
N PHE A 155 -14.25 -6.87 -17.63
CA PHE A 155 -13.15 -6.03 -18.07
C PHE A 155 -11.95 -6.85 -18.56
N ILE A 156 -11.55 -7.89 -17.82
CA ILE A 156 -10.43 -8.78 -18.20
C ILE A 156 -10.74 -9.51 -19.51
N HIS A 157 -12.00 -9.95 -19.72
CA HIS A 157 -12.41 -10.56 -20.98
C HIS A 157 -12.28 -9.61 -22.17
N LEU A 158 -12.62 -8.34 -22.00
CA LEU A 158 -12.48 -7.31 -23.04
C LEU A 158 -11.02 -6.88 -23.26
N TYR A 159 -10.23 -6.87 -22.20
CA TYR A 159 -8.82 -6.44 -22.21
C TYR A 159 -7.92 -7.47 -21.49
N PRO A 160 -7.62 -8.63 -22.11
CA PRO A 160 -6.87 -9.70 -21.45
C PRO A 160 -5.49 -9.27 -20.95
N ASP A 161 -4.82 -8.36 -21.68
CA ASP A 161 -3.51 -7.83 -21.31
C ASP A 161 -3.54 -6.96 -20.03
N SER A 162 -4.71 -6.56 -19.55
CA SER A 162 -4.84 -5.70 -18.37
C SER A 162 -4.28 -6.32 -17.09
N VAL A 163 -4.29 -7.66 -16.98
CA VAL A 163 -3.90 -8.38 -15.76
C VAL A 163 -2.43 -8.15 -15.37
N HIS A 164 -1.54 -7.95 -16.35
CA HIS A 164 -0.11 -7.75 -16.13
C HIS A 164 0.32 -6.28 -16.20
N LYS A 165 -0.62 -5.35 -16.40
CA LYS A 165 -0.31 -3.90 -16.40
C LYS A 165 -0.25 -3.35 -14.99
N LYS A 166 0.54 -2.28 -14.84
CA LYS A 166 0.57 -1.45 -13.65
C LYS A 166 -0.59 -0.45 -13.75
N ILE A 167 -1.61 -0.64 -12.91
CA ILE A 167 -2.90 0.07 -13.02
C ILE A 167 -3.12 1.09 -11.91
N ALA A 168 -2.30 1.06 -10.86
CA ALA A 168 -2.42 1.93 -9.71
C ALA A 168 -1.06 2.52 -9.34
N ASP A 169 -1.09 3.47 -8.42
CA ASP A 169 0.10 4.12 -7.86
C ASP A 169 1.12 3.09 -7.36
N PHE A 170 2.38 3.52 -7.29
CA PHE A 170 3.52 2.67 -6.92
C PHE A 170 3.72 1.49 -7.88
N GLY A 171 3.21 1.58 -9.10
CA GLY A 171 3.39 0.57 -10.12
C GLY A 171 2.73 -0.76 -9.77
N ARG A 172 1.60 -0.71 -9.04
CA ARG A 172 0.84 -1.88 -8.61
C ARG A 172 -0.01 -2.42 -9.75
N THR A 173 -0.06 -3.74 -9.88
CA THR A 173 -0.98 -4.43 -10.80
C THR A 173 -2.34 -4.66 -10.15
N ALA A 174 -3.31 -5.12 -10.93
CA ALA A 174 -4.63 -5.54 -10.44
C ALA A 174 -4.54 -6.52 -9.25
N LEU A 175 -3.62 -7.49 -9.31
CA LEU A 175 -3.46 -8.50 -8.25
C LEU A 175 -2.92 -7.90 -6.94
N HIS A 176 -2.03 -6.89 -7.00
CA HIS A 176 -1.57 -6.18 -5.80
C HIS A 176 -2.73 -5.46 -5.13
N VAL A 177 -3.54 -4.73 -5.91
CA VAL A 177 -4.69 -4.00 -5.38
C VAL A 177 -5.73 -4.95 -4.81
N ALA A 178 -6.09 -6.02 -5.52
CA ALA A 178 -7.04 -7.03 -5.03
C ALA A 178 -6.54 -7.74 -3.76
N THR A 179 -5.22 -7.88 -3.59
CA THR A 179 -4.64 -8.43 -2.35
C THR A 179 -4.84 -7.47 -1.17
N LEU A 180 -4.64 -6.17 -1.39
CA LEU A 180 -4.84 -5.13 -0.37
C LEU A 180 -6.31 -5.02 0.05
N THR A 181 -7.27 -5.23 -0.86
CA THR A 181 -8.69 -5.23 -0.50
C THR A 181 -9.11 -6.48 0.29
N GLY A 182 -8.28 -7.53 0.31
CA GLY A 182 -8.58 -8.79 0.98
C GLY A 182 -9.67 -9.63 0.32
N ASN A 183 -10.19 -9.23 -0.85
CA ASN A 183 -11.28 -9.91 -1.53
C ASN A 183 -10.77 -11.15 -2.27
N THR A 184 -10.85 -12.32 -1.62
CA THR A 184 -10.37 -13.59 -2.15
C THR A 184 -11.02 -13.98 -3.48
N ASN A 185 -12.28 -13.62 -3.71
CA ASN A 185 -12.99 -13.99 -4.94
C ASN A 185 -12.43 -13.23 -6.16
N ILE A 186 -12.09 -11.95 -5.96
CA ILE A 186 -11.45 -11.14 -7.02
C ILE A 186 -10.02 -11.61 -7.25
N VAL A 187 -9.27 -11.92 -6.20
CA VAL A 187 -7.93 -12.52 -6.33
C VAL A 187 -8.00 -13.82 -7.12
N GLU A 188 -8.93 -14.71 -6.80
CA GLU A 188 -9.10 -15.99 -7.48
C GLU A 188 -9.43 -15.79 -8.96
N ALA A 189 -10.38 -14.90 -9.29
CA ALA A 189 -10.69 -14.57 -10.68
C ALA A 189 -9.47 -13.99 -11.43
N LEU A 190 -8.72 -13.06 -10.84
CA LEU A 190 -7.51 -12.52 -11.49
C LEU A 190 -6.47 -13.62 -11.75
N VAL A 191 -6.20 -14.48 -10.77
CA VAL A 191 -5.22 -15.56 -10.86
C VAL A 191 -5.62 -16.63 -11.88
N GLU A 192 -6.91 -16.85 -12.10
CA GLU A 192 -7.43 -17.72 -13.18
C GLU A 192 -6.98 -17.23 -14.56
N PHE A 193 -7.07 -15.92 -14.82
CA PHE A 193 -6.67 -15.30 -16.09
C PHE A 193 -5.17 -15.01 -16.24
N MET A 194 -4.39 -15.16 -15.17
CA MET A 194 -2.95 -14.88 -15.18
C MET A 194 -2.10 -16.11 -15.56
N SER A 195 -0.98 -15.87 -16.23
CA SER A 195 0.12 -16.82 -16.37
C SER A 195 0.95 -16.90 -15.08
N LYS A 196 1.81 -17.92 -14.95
CA LYS A 196 2.72 -18.04 -13.80
C LYS A 196 3.66 -16.83 -13.66
N ASP A 197 4.10 -16.27 -14.79
CA ASP A 197 5.03 -15.13 -14.79
C ASP A 197 4.34 -13.82 -14.43
N ASP A 198 3.05 -13.67 -14.73
CA ASP A 198 2.28 -12.50 -14.30
C ASP A 198 2.21 -12.38 -12.77
N LEU A 199 2.17 -13.51 -12.06
CA LEU A 199 2.19 -13.53 -10.59
C LEU A 199 3.54 -13.08 -10.01
N LYS A 200 4.62 -13.06 -10.80
CA LYS A 200 5.96 -12.63 -10.38
C LYS A 200 6.16 -11.13 -10.57
N ILE A 201 5.22 -10.42 -11.18
CA ILE A 201 5.33 -8.97 -11.38
C ILE A 201 5.40 -8.29 -10.03
N VAL A 202 6.33 -7.34 -9.94
CA VAL A 202 6.57 -6.55 -8.72
C VAL A 202 6.12 -5.12 -8.87
N ASP A 203 5.71 -4.53 -7.76
CA ASP A 203 5.49 -3.10 -7.63
C ASP A 203 6.83 -2.31 -7.67
N ASN A 204 6.77 -1.00 -7.44
CA ASN A 204 7.95 -0.15 -7.43
C ASN A 204 8.89 -0.43 -6.23
N ASN A 205 8.39 -1.02 -5.15
CA ASN A 205 9.18 -1.48 -4.01
C ASN A 205 9.80 -2.87 -4.22
N LYS A 206 9.62 -3.46 -5.40
CA LYS A 206 10.08 -4.81 -5.76
C LYS A 206 9.36 -5.91 -4.97
N GLU A 207 8.14 -5.65 -4.52
CA GLU A 207 7.32 -6.59 -3.78
C GLU A 207 6.27 -7.21 -4.72
N THR A 208 6.08 -8.53 -4.64
CA THR A 208 5.03 -9.24 -5.39
C THR A 208 3.72 -9.21 -4.61
N ALA A 209 2.60 -9.55 -5.25
CA ALA A 209 1.32 -9.68 -4.55
C ALA A 209 1.36 -10.75 -3.42
N LEU A 210 2.20 -11.79 -3.52
CA LEU A 210 2.40 -12.75 -2.43
C LEU A 210 3.06 -12.11 -1.20
N VAL A 211 4.01 -11.19 -1.42
CA VAL A 211 4.62 -10.41 -0.33
C VAL A 211 3.56 -9.57 0.37
N PHE A 212 2.64 -8.93 -0.37
CA PHE A 212 1.51 -8.21 0.21
C PHE A 212 0.62 -9.13 1.05
N ALA A 213 0.29 -10.33 0.55
CA ALA A 213 -0.47 -11.31 1.33
C ALA A 213 0.25 -11.72 2.63
N ALA A 214 1.59 -11.83 2.60
CA ALA A 214 2.40 -12.10 3.78
C ALA A 214 2.43 -10.94 4.78
N VAL A 215 2.49 -9.69 4.31
CA VAL A 215 2.40 -8.46 5.13
C VAL A 215 1.03 -8.33 5.80
N LEU A 216 -0.05 -8.72 5.10
CA LEU A 216 -1.43 -8.60 5.58
C LEU A 216 -1.87 -9.81 6.43
N GLY A 217 -1.13 -10.91 6.39
CA GLY A 217 -1.53 -12.16 7.04
C GLY A 217 -2.68 -12.89 6.34
N SER A 218 -2.83 -12.68 5.04
CA SER A 218 -3.92 -13.23 4.24
C SER A 218 -3.56 -14.63 3.73
N THR A 219 -3.60 -15.64 4.61
CA THR A 219 -3.25 -17.03 4.28
C THR A 219 -4.01 -17.55 3.06
N ARG A 220 -5.31 -17.30 2.96
CA ARG A 220 -6.13 -17.77 1.84
C ARG A 220 -5.71 -17.16 0.49
N ILE A 221 -5.31 -15.89 0.48
CA ILE A 221 -4.82 -15.22 -0.73
C ILE A 221 -3.46 -15.80 -1.13
N ALA A 222 -2.57 -16.03 -0.15
CA ALA A 222 -1.29 -16.70 -0.39
C ALA A 222 -1.49 -18.11 -0.97
N GLU A 223 -2.46 -18.87 -0.47
CA GLU A 223 -2.82 -20.19 -1.03
C GLU A 223 -3.21 -20.12 -2.50
N ILE A 224 -4.10 -19.19 -2.86
CA ILE A 224 -4.58 -19.03 -4.24
C ILE A 224 -3.41 -18.78 -5.19
N MET A 225 -2.51 -17.86 -4.85
CA MET A 225 -1.36 -17.52 -5.68
C MET A 225 -0.35 -18.66 -5.78
N VAL A 226 0.02 -19.25 -4.65
CA VAL A 226 1.05 -20.31 -4.59
C VAL A 226 0.55 -21.60 -5.26
N LYS A 227 -0.76 -21.89 -5.20
CA LYS A 227 -1.36 -23.00 -5.95
C LYS A 227 -1.18 -22.84 -7.46
N LYS A 228 -1.21 -21.61 -7.98
CA LYS A 228 -0.99 -21.33 -9.40
C LYS A 228 0.51 -21.33 -9.74
N ASN A 229 1.33 -20.73 -8.87
CA ASN A 229 2.77 -20.65 -9.06
C ASN A 229 3.51 -20.80 -7.72
N ASP A 230 4.09 -21.98 -7.50
CA ASP A 230 4.86 -22.34 -6.32
C ASP A 230 6.22 -21.66 -6.25
N GLU A 231 6.81 -21.26 -7.38
CA GLU A 231 8.10 -20.54 -7.41
C GLU A 231 8.08 -19.23 -6.60
N LEU A 232 6.89 -18.64 -6.40
CA LEU A 232 6.70 -17.41 -5.64
C LEU A 232 7.22 -17.50 -4.20
N ILE A 233 7.22 -18.69 -3.60
CA ILE A 233 7.68 -18.91 -2.22
C ILE A 233 9.17 -18.60 -2.04
N SER A 234 9.94 -18.67 -3.13
CA SER A 234 11.39 -18.47 -3.13
C SER A 234 11.80 -17.08 -3.63
N LEU A 235 10.84 -16.26 -4.07
CA LEU A 235 11.12 -14.91 -4.58
C LEU A 235 11.31 -13.94 -3.42
N THR A 236 12.54 -13.44 -3.29
CA THR A 236 12.90 -12.46 -2.25
C THR A 236 12.53 -11.04 -2.65
N ILE A 237 12.28 -10.19 -1.66
CA ILE A 237 12.35 -8.73 -1.84
C ILE A 237 13.84 -8.35 -1.99
N PRO A 238 14.34 -7.94 -3.19
CA PRO A 238 15.78 -7.85 -3.43
C PRO A 238 16.52 -6.87 -2.51
N ALA A 239 15.89 -5.75 -2.15
CA ALA A 239 16.51 -4.74 -1.28
C ALA A 239 16.66 -5.19 0.18
N LYS A 240 15.85 -6.17 0.61
CA LYS A 240 15.80 -6.66 2.00
C LYS A 240 16.31 -8.09 2.13
N ASP A 241 16.49 -8.78 1.01
CA ASP A 241 16.78 -10.22 0.91
C ASP A 241 15.81 -11.07 1.75
N LEU A 242 14.53 -10.68 1.76
CA LEU A 242 13.48 -11.28 2.58
C LEU A 242 12.61 -12.23 1.75
N LEU A 243 12.52 -13.47 2.19
CA LEU A 243 11.53 -14.44 1.71
C LEU A 243 10.11 -14.11 2.22
N PRO A 244 9.05 -14.50 1.49
CA PRO A 244 7.67 -14.30 1.94
C PRO A 244 7.40 -14.86 3.34
N VAL A 245 7.98 -16.02 3.69
CA VAL A 245 7.86 -16.61 5.04
C VAL A 245 8.46 -15.69 6.12
N THR A 246 9.60 -15.06 5.84
CA THR A 246 10.25 -14.14 6.77
C THR A 246 9.43 -12.86 6.95
N VAL A 247 8.80 -12.37 5.87
CA VAL A 247 7.88 -11.23 5.92
C VAL A 247 6.64 -11.54 6.78
N ALA A 248 6.02 -12.71 6.59
CA ALA A 248 4.88 -13.12 7.42
C ALA A 248 5.27 -13.23 8.91
N CYS A 249 6.47 -13.78 9.19
CA CYS A 249 7.01 -13.82 10.54
C CYS A 249 7.25 -12.42 11.10
N SER A 250 7.81 -11.49 10.33
CA SER A 250 8.14 -10.14 10.80
C SER A 250 6.92 -9.32 11.17
N HIS A 251 5.76 -9.66 10.60
CA HIS A 251 4.46 -9.05 10.92
C HIS A 251 3.66 -9.87 11.94
N GLY A 252 4.17 -11.03 12.39
CA GLY A 252 3.54 -11.85 13.43
C GLY A 252 2.34 -12.68 12.94
N HIS A 253 2.20 -12.87 11.63
CA HIS A 253 1.09 -13.62 11.03
C HIS A 253 1.37 -15.13 11.08
N LYS A 254 1.08 -15.75 12.23
CA LYS A 254 1.38 -17.17 12.51
C LYS A 254 0.86 -18.14 11.47
N GLU A 255 -0.40 -18.04 11.08
CA GLU A 255 -1.01 -19.00 10.14
C GLU A 255 -0.40 -18.87 8.74
N THR A 256 -0.21 -17.64 8.26
CA THR A 256 0.42 -17.39 6.96
C THR A 256 1.88 -17.82 6.97
N ALA A 257 2.61 -17.55 8.07
CA ALA A 257 3.99 -17.99 8.23
C ALA A 257 4.12 -19.52 8.25
N ARG A 258 3.23 -20.23 8.96
CA ARG A 258 3.18 -21.71 8.96
C ARG A 258 2.95 -22.25 7.56
N TYR A 259 1.97 -21.71 6.85
CA TYR A 259 1.66 -22.10 5.48
C TYR A 259 2.88 -21.91 4.56
N LEU A 260 3.46 -20.70 4.53
CA LEU A 260 4.61 -20.40 3.68
C LEU A 260 5.85 -21.21 4.09
N TYR A 261 6.08 -21.41 5.38
CA TYR A 261 7.18 -22.23 5.88
C TYR A 261 7.05 -23.69 5.42
N SER A 262 5.85 -24.27 5.49
CA SER A 262 5.60 -25.65 5.06
C SER A 262 5.92 -25.92 3.59
N LEU A 263 5.94 -24.87 2.77
CA LEU A 263 6.26 -24.93 1.35
C LEU A 263 7.69 -24.48 1.05
N THR A 264 8.34 -23.72 1.94
CA THR A 264 9.68 -23.18 1.72
C THR A 264 10.70 -24.32 1.68
N PRO A 265 11.45 -24.50 0.57
CA PRO A 265 12.45 -25.56 0.47
C PRO A 265 13.51 -25.43 1.55
N PHE A 266 13.78 -26.50 2.29
CA PHE A 266 14.75 -26.47 3.38
C PHE A 266 16.16 -26.12 2.89
N GLU A 267 16.52 -26.58 1.68
CA GLU A 267 17.79 -26.27 1.05
C GLU A 267 18.02 -24.77 0.94
N LEU A 268 16.97 -23.99 0.66
CA LEU A 268 17.02 -22.53 0.55
C LEU A 268 17.43 -21.87 1.88
N LEU A 269 17.11 -22.50 3.02
CA LEU A 269 17.41 -21.97 4.35
C LEU A 269 18.84 -22.31 4.83
N LEU A 270 19.61 -23.08 4.06
CA LEU A 270 20.98 -23.43 4.42
C LEU A 270 21.92 -22.22 4.33
N PRO A 271 22.93 -22.10 5.22
CA PRO A 271 23.84 -20.94 5.24
C PRO A 271 24.57 -20.64 3.92
N LYS A 272 24.76 -21.66 3.07
CA LYS A 272 25.37 -21.51 1.73
C LYS A 272 24.54 -20.65 0.76
N ASN A 273 23.25 -20.50 1.03
CA ASN A 273 22.31 -19.74 0.20
C ASN A 273 22.05 -18.33 0.74
N GLY A 274 22.82 -17.87 1.73
CA GLY A 274 22.70 -16.53 2.31
C GLY A 274 22.10 -16.55 3.71
N ALA A 275 21.60 -15.40 4.15
CA ALA A 275 21.12 -15.19 5.51
C ALA A 275 19.65 -15.62 5.72
N TYR A 276 19.02 -16.31 4.76
CA TYR A 276 17.59 -16.64 4.82
C TYR A 276 17.20 -17.41 6.09
N GLY A 277 17.90 -18.52 6.38
CA GLY A 277 17.62 -19.34 7.55
C GLY A 277 17.90 -18.63 8.87
N SER A 278 19.02 -17.90 8.97
CA SER A 278 19.38 -17.17 10.19
C SER A 278 18.44 -15.99 10.45
N LEU A 279 18.02 -15.28 9.41
CA LEU A 279 17.06 -14.19 9.51
C LEU A 279 15.67 -14.69 9.88
N LEU A 280 15.21 -15.79 9.28
CA LEU A 280 13.95 -16.44 9.66
C LEU A 280 13.97 -16.85 11.14
N LEU A 281 15.07 -17.45 11.62
CA LEU A 281 15.23 -17.82 13.03
C LEU A 281 15.21 -16.59 13.95
N HIS A 282 15.95 -15.54 13.59
CA HIS A 282 15.99 -14.29 14.36
C HIS A 282 14.61 -13.63 14.47
N VAL A 283 13.90 -13.52 13.35
CA VAL A 283 12.56 -12.91 13.31
C VAL A 283 11.54 -13.75 14.08
N THR A 284 11.59 -15.08 13.98
CA THR A 284 10.66 -15.96 14.69
C THR A 284 10.86 -15.92 16.20
N ILE A 285 12.09 -15.82 16.68
CA ILE A 285 12.39 -15.62 18.11
C ILE A 285 11.88 -14.25 18.58
N SER A 286 12.24 -13.17 17.87
CA SER A 286 11.84 -11.80 18.26
C SER A 286 10.33 -11.58 18.27
N ARG A 287 9.59 -12.28 17.39
CA ARG A 287 8.12 -12.22 17.30
C ARG A 287 7.40 -13.33 18.09
N GLN A 288 8.14 -14.14 18.86
CA GLN A 288 7.59 -15.24 19.67
C GLN A 288 6.72 -16.21 18.85
N MET A 289 7.16 -16.50 17.64
CA MET A 289 6.53 -17.39 16.67
C MET A 289 6.86 -18.86 16.97
N PHE A 290 6.46 -19.34 18.15
CA PHE A 290 6.73 -20.72 18.56
C PHE A 290 5.78 -21.72 17.89
N GLY A 291 6.29 -22.94 17.65
CA GLY A 291 5.47 -24.07 17.23
C GLY A 291 5.19 -24.20 15.74
N MET A 292 5.96 -23.55 14.85
CA MET A 292 5.88 -23.70 13.39
C MET A 292 6.37 -25.08 12.87
N ARG A 293 6.25 -26.14 13.68
CA ARG A 293 6.60 -27.51 13.28
C ARG A 293 5.53 -28.10 12.37
#